data_AF-A0A1Z9A512-F1
#
_entry.id   AF-A0A1Z9A512-F1
#
_cell.length_a   1.000
_cell.length_b   1.000
_cell.length_c   1.000
_cell.angle_alpha   90.00
_cell.angle_beta   90.00
_cell.angle_gamma   90.00
#
_symmetry.space_group_name_H-M   'P 1'
#
loop_
_entity.id
_entity.type
_entity.pdbx_description
1 polymer ?
#
loop_
_entity_poly.entity_id
_entity_poly.type
_entity_poly.pdbx_seq_one_letter_code
_entity_poly.pdbx_strand_id
1 'polypeptide(L)'
;MHFIRQVFPDKPLLDIADDDIIYQLPYRFPEGAPAFWHHGGRRALGIKHEGRWMAFYHPGDMNDAWKSQGYTDVTSEMREAATSLGVNLVYYAFNHWDDAVTKAKK
;
A
#
# COMPACT_ATOMS: atom_id res chain seq x y z
N MET A 1 6.20 -11.44 8.75
CA MET A 1 5.07 -11.26 9.69
C MET A 1 5.44 -11.19 11.16
N HIS A 2 6.59 -11.70 11.61
CA HIS A 2 7.01 -11.61 13.02
C HIS A 2 7.28 -10.16 13.47
N PHE A 3 8.00 -9.38 12.66
CA PHE A 3 8.38 -7.99 12.98
C PHE A 3 7.18 -7.07 13.28
N ILE A 4 6.15 -7.07 12.41
CA ILE A 4 5.00 -6.18 12.58
C ILE A 4 4.24 -6.43 13.89
N ARG A 5 4.21 -7.67 14.38
CA ARG A 5 3.59 -8.05 15.66
C ARG A 5 4.40 -7.62 16.88
N GLN A 6 5.72 -7.41 16.73
CA GLN A 6 6.54 -6.85 17.81
C GLN A 6 6.30 -5.35 17.97
N VAL A 7 6.04 -4.64 16.86
CA VAL A 7 5.76 -3.21 16.87
C VAL A 7 4.31 -2.91 17.26
N PHE A 8 3.36 -3.72 16.76
CA PHE A 8 1.93 -3.55 17.03
C PHE A 8 1.27 -4.88 17.47
N PRO A 9 1.50 -5.31 18.72
CA PRO A 9 1.07 -6.62 19.20
C PRO A 9 -0.45 -6.81 19.18
N ASP A 10 -1.21 -5.75 19.45
CA ASP A 10 -2.67 -5.80 19.60
C ASP A 10 -3.42 -5.43 18.32
N LYS A 11 -2.72 -5.25 17.19
CA LYS A 11 -3.35 -4.83 15.95
C LYS A 11 -3.24 -5.93 14.88
N PRO A 12 -4.37 -6.43 14.36
CA PRO A 12 -4.34 -7.40 13.30
C PRO A 12 -3.84 -6.76 12.01
N LEU A 13 -3.12 -7.56 11.23
CA LEU A 13 -2.82 -7.26 9.84
C LEU A 13 -4.05 -7.65 9.01
N LEU A 14 -4.64 -6.69 8.31
CA LEU A 14 -5.91 -6.81 7.61
C LEU A 14 -5.69 -6.77 6.09
N ASP A 15 -6.53 -7.47 5.34
CA ASP A 15 -6.63 -7.26 3.90
C ASP A 15 -7.06 -5.80 3.60
N ILE A 16 -6.41 -5.20 2.61
CA ILE A 16 -6.88 -3.94 2.00
C ILE A 16 -7.77 -4.32 0.83
N ALA A 17 -9.03 -3.87 0.85
CA ALA A 17 -10.00 -4.19 -0.18
C ALA A 17 -9.64 -3.50 -1.51
N ASP A 18 -9.99 -4.12 -2.64
CA ASP A 18 -9.64 -3.62 -3.98
C ASP A 18 -10.28 -2.26 -4.30
N ASP A 19 -11.37 -1.92 -3.61
CA ASP A 19 -12.09 -0.64 -3.70
C ASP A 19 -11.67 0.39 -2.63
N ASP A 20 -10.67 0.08 -1.79
CA ASP A 20 -10.16 1.01 -0.79
C ASP A 20 -9.60 2.28 -1.45
N ILE A 21 -9.71 3.41 -0.75
CA ILE A 21 -9.33 4.73 -1.25
C ILE A 21 -7.86 4.81 -1.67
N ILE A 22 -6.98 4.01 -1.05
CA ILE A 22 -5.56 3.88 -1.44
C ILE A 22 -5.41 3.45 -2.90
N TYR A 23 -6.36 2.72 -3.47
CA TYR A 23 -6.33 2.27 -4.87
C TYR A 23 -7.08 3.18 -5.83
N GLN A 24 -7.75 4.23 -5.32
CA GLN A 24 -8.56 5.10 -6.16
C GLN A 24 -7.89 6.44 -6.48
N LEU A 25 -6.95 6.91 -5.65
CA LEU A 25 -6.36 8.25 -5.79
C LEU A 25 -4.85 8.33 -5.47
N PRO A 26 -4.10 9.18 -6.21
CA PRO A 26 -4.51 9.88 -7.43
C PRO A 26 -4.56 8.97 -8.66
N TYR A 27 -3.89 7.82 -8.62
CA TYR A 27 -3.93 6.83 -9.70
C TYR A 27 -4.94 5.74 -9.37
N ARG A 28 -5.65 5.26 -10.40
CA ARG A 28 -6.72 4.28 -10.22
C ARG A 28 -6.25 2.86 -10.50
N PHE A 29 -6.49 1.96 -9.56
CA PHE A 29 -6.27 0.53 -9.68
C PHE A 29 -7.60 -0.21 -9.43
N PRO A 30 -8.39 -0.47 -10.50
CA PRO A 30 -9.74 -1.04 -10.35
C PRO A 30 -9.75 -2.49 -9.83
N GLU A 31 -8.61 -3.18 -9.91
CA GLU A 31 -8.41 -4.55 -9.40
C GLU A 31 -7.59 -4.58 -8.11
N GLY A 32 -7.52 -3.46 -7.38
CA GLY A 32 -6.76 -3.36 -6.14
C GLY A 32 -5.24 -3.34 -6.37
N ALA A 33 -4.49 -3.99 -5.48
CA ALA A 33 -3.03 -3.90 -5.56
C ALA A 33 -2.47 -4.60 -6.82
N PRO A 34 -1.64 -3.92 -7.63
CA PRO A 34 -0.95 -4.55 -8.75
C PRO A 34 -0.01 -5.67 -8.28
N ALA A 35 0.13 -6.71 -9.10
CA ALA A 35 1.10 -7.77 -8.82
C ALA A 35 2.53 -7.26 -9.07
N PHE A 36 3.45 -7.53 -8.15
CA PHE A 36 4.88 -7.24 -8.33
C PHE A 36 5.73 -8.52 -8.30
N TRP A 37 6.92 -8.43 -8.89
CA TRP A 37 7.80 -9.55 -9.25
C TRP A 37 8.44 -10.25 -8.04
N HIS A 38 8.93 -11.47 -8.30
CA HIS A 38 9.57 -12.50 -7.46
C HIS A 38 8.87 -13.00 -6.18
N HIS A 39 8.05 -12.19 -5.50
CA HIS A 39 7.52 -12.57 -4.18
C HIS A 39 6.03 -12.93 -4.16
N GLY A 40 5.35 -12.83 -5.31
CA GLY A 40 3.96 -13.27 -5.48
C GLY A 40 2.94 -12.47 -4.67
N GLY A 41 1.66 -12.70 -4.95
CA GLY A 41 0.53 -12.12 -4.24
C GLY A 41 0.02 -10.78 -4.82
N ARG A 42 -1.31 -10.66 -4.83
CA ARG A 42 -2.05 -9.45 -5.29
C ARG A 42 -2.81 -8.76 -4.14
N ARG A 43 -2.75 -9.35 -2.95
CA ARG A 43 -3.49 -8.89 -1.77
C ARG A 43 -2.53 -8.14 -0.89
N ALA A 44 -2.58 -6.80 -0.94
CA ALA A 44 -1.87 -6.01 0.05
C ALA A 44 -2.60 -6.08 1.38
N LEU A 45 -1.81 -5.98 2.44
CA LEU A 45 -2.29 -5.98 3.80
C LEU A 45 -1.95 -4.64 4.46
N GLY A 46 -2.63 -4.31 5.55
CA GLY A 46 -2.34 -3.10 6.30
C GLY A 46 -2.76 -3.21 7.76
N ILE A 47 -2.38 -2.22 8.55
CA ILE A 47 -2.87 -2.08 9.92
C ILE A 47 -3.71 -0.82 10.03
N LYS A 48 -4.90 -0.95 10.63
CA LYS A 48 -5.77 0.19 10.98
C LYS A 48 -5.60 0.65 12.42
N HIS A 49 -5.66 1.97 12.60
CA HIS A 49 -5.88 2.62 13.88
C HIS A 49 -6.98 3.66 13.69
N GLU A 50 -8.07 3.53 14.46
CA GLU A 50 -9.22 4.45 14.40
C GLU A 50 -9.79 4.67 12.98
N GLY A 51 -9.80 3.61 12.16
CA GLY A 51 -10.30 3.66 10.78
C GLY A 51 -9.27 4.11 9.74
N ARG A 52 -8.10 4.59 10.15
CA ARG A 52 -7.02 5.02 9.26
C ARG A 52 -5.96 3.93 9.09
N TRP A 53 -5.48 3.74 7.86
CA TRP A 53 -4.31 2.90 7.61
C TRP A 53 -3.03 3.59 8.12
N MET A 54 -2.28 2.89 8.96
CA MET A 54 -0.99 3.37 9.50
C MET A 54 0.21 2.55 9.05
N ALA A 55 -0.04 1.36 8.48
CA ALA A 55 0.97 0.53 7.85
C ALA A 55 0.38 -0.11 6.60
N PHE A 56 1.20 -0.21 5.56
CA PHE A 56 0.90 -0.88 4.30
C PHE A 56 1.98 -1.94 4.06
N TYR A 57 1.57 -3.12 3.63
CA TYR A 57 2.42 -4.24 3.29
C TYR A 57 1.96 -4.84 1.97
N HIS A 58 2.86 -4.88 0.99
CA HIS A 58 2.65 -5.60 -0.25
C HIS A 58 3.52 -6.87 -0.27
N PRO A 59 2.98 -8.05 -0.65
CA PRO A 59 3.76 -9.28 -0.69
C PRO A 59 4.79 -9.32 -1.83
N GLY A 60 4.50 -8.69 -2.96
CA GLY A 60 5.44 -8.46 -4.07
C GLY A 60 6.39 -7.29 -3.80
N ASP A 61 7.61 -7.34 -4.38
CA ASP A 61 8.64 -6.31 -4.18
C ASP A 61 8.41 -5.09 -5.09
N MET A 62 8.03 -3.97 -4.48
CA MET A 62 7.89 -2.68 -5.15
C MET A 62 9.24 -1.96 -5.36
N ASN A 63 10.25 -2.28 -4.55
CA ASN A 63 11.54 -1.59 -4.56
C ASN A 63 12.33 -1.91 -5.84
N ASP A 64 12.24 -3.14 -6.34
CA ASP A 64 12.87 -3.54 -7.61
C ASP A 64 12.43 -2.67 -8.80
N ALA A 65 11.18 -2.21 -8.78
CA ALA A 65 10.61 -1.33 -9.78
C ALA A 65 11.14 0.12 -9.70
N TRP A 66 11.65 0.53 -8.53
CA TRP A 66 12.21 1.88 -8.30
C TRP A 66 13.72 1.97 -8.49
N LYS A 67 14.41 0.85 -8.64
CA LYS A 67 15.85 0.81 -8.98
C LYS A 67 16.09 1.30 -10.41
N SER A 68 17.32 1.71 -10.73
CA SER A 68 17.70 2.11 -12.09
C SER A 68 17.50 1.00 -13.13
N GLN A 69 17.29 1.39 -14.39
CA GLN A 69 17.14 0.44 -15.50
C GLN A 69 18.41 -0.40 -15.67
N GLY A 70 18.23 -1.69 -15.98
CA GLY A 70 19.33 -2.66 -16.18
C GLY A 70 19.77 -3.43 -14.93
N TYR A 71 19.32 -3.04 -13.73
CA TYR A 71 19.58 -3.80 -12.48
C TYR A 71 18.52 -4.85 -12.17
N THR A 72 17.34 -4.73 -12.78
CA THR A 72 16.18 -5.58 -12.57
C THR A 72 15.50 -5.86 -13.91
N ASP A 73 14.79 -6.98 -13.99
CA ASP A 73 14.01 -7.46 -15.14
C ASP A 73 12.56 -6.99 -15.13
N VAL A 74 12.21 -6.08 -14.21
CA VAL A 74 10.88 -5.46 -14.14
C VAL A 74 10.55 -4.67 -15.42
N THR A 75 9.37 -4.93 -15.98
CA THR A 75 8.88 -4.27 -17.19
C THR A 75 8.58 -2.79 -16.95
N SER A 76 8.45 -2.00 -18.01
CA SER A 76 8.02 -0.59 -17.91
C SER A 76 6.66 -0.45 -17.23
N GLU A 77 5.74 -1.36 -17.51
CA GLU A 77 4.39 -1.39 -16.89
C GLU A 77 4.48 -1.64 -15.39
N MET A 78 5.32 -2.57 -14.95
CA MET A 78 5.54 -2.83 -13.52
C MET A 78 6.19 -1.63 -12.81
N ARG A 79 7.10 -0.92 -13.48
CA ARG A 79 7.70 0.33 -12.99
C ARG A 79 6.67 1.42 -12.79
N GLU A 80 5.81 1.62 -13.79
CA GLU A 80 4.74 2.60 -13.72
C GLU A 80 3.73 2.25 -12.62
N ALA A 81 3.29 0.99 -12.55
CA ALA A 81 2.37 0.53 -11.50
C ALA A 81 2.95 0.71 -10.09
N ALA A 82 4.22 0.36 -9.86
CA ALA A 82 4.87 0.52 -8.56
C ALA A 82 5.05 1.98 -8.17
N THR A 83 5.42 2.82 -9.14
CA THR A 83 5.59 4.27 -8.92
C THR A 83 4.24 4.91 -8.60
N SER A 84 3.21 4.61 -9.38
CA SER A 84 1.84 5.11 -9.18
C SER A 84 1.27 4.66 -7.83
N LEU A 85 1.44 3.38 -7.45
CA LEU A 85 1.03 2.92 -6.13
C LEU A 85 1.80 3.61 -5.02
N GLY A 86 3.11 3.83 -5.18
CA GLY A 86 3.91 4.61 -4.24
C GLY A 86 3.38 6.03 -4.06
N VAL A 87 2.99 6.69 -5.15
CA VAL A 87 2.35 8.03 -5.10
C VAL A 87 1.02 7.97 -4.37
N ASN A 88 0.18 6.96 -4.62
CA ASN A 88 -1.08 6.79 -3.89
C ASN A 88 -0.85 6.66 -2.37
N LEU A 89 0.13 5.85 -1.95
CA LEU A 89 0.44 5.66 -0.53
C LEU A 89 0.88 6.97 0.15
N VAL A 90 1.74 7.74 -0.51
CA VAL A 90 2.14 9.07 -0.02
C VAL A 90 0.95 10.02 -0.04
N TYR A 91 0.17 10.06 -1.10
CA TYR A 91 -1.02 10.90 -1.20
C TYR A 91 -2.01 10.61 -0.07
N TYR A 92 -2.31 9.34 0.20
CA TYR A 92 -3.14 8.91 1.32
C TYR A 92 -2.58 9.39 2.66
N ALA A 93 -1.29 9.17 2.90
CA ALA A 93 -0.63 9.54 4.15
C ALA A 93 -0.75 11.04 4.46
N PHE A 94 -0.69 11.91 3.43
CA PHE A 94 -0.72 13.36 3.59
C PHE A 94 -2.11 14.00 3.48
N ASN A 95 -3.04 13.41 2.73
CA ASN A 95 -4.32 14.06 2.39
C ASN A 95 -5.54 13.43 3.08
N HIS A 96 -5.44 12.20 3.57
CA HIS A 96 -6.54 11.52 4.28
C HIS A 96 -6.41 11.62 5.80
N TRP A 97 -5.96 12.78 6.30
CA TRP A 97 -5.78 13.03 7.73
C TRP A 97 -7.10 13.06 8.52
N ASP A 98 -8.16 13.54 7.86
CA ASP A 98 -9.46 13.78 8.47
C ASP A 98 -10.19 12.51 8.94
N ASP A 99 -9.81 11.32 8.44
CA ASP A 99 -10.46 10.05 8.78
C ASP A 99 -10.32 9.68 10.27
N ALA A 100 -9.25 10.14 10.93
CA ALA A 100 -9.02 9.94 12.37
C ALA A 100 -9.47 11.17 13.19
N VAL A 101 -9.12 12.38 12.74
CA VAL A 101 -9.30 13.60 13.55
C VAL A 101 -10.72 14.16 13.49
N THR A 102 -11.44 13.97 12.39
CA THR A 102 -12.80 14.49 12.23
C THR A 102 -13.84 13.66 12.99
N LYS A 103 -13.58 12.36 13.19
CA LYS A 103 -14.44 11.50 14.03
C LYS A 103 -14.33 11.82 15.52
N ALA A 104 -13.15 12.20 16.01
CA ALA A 104 -12.96 12.57 17.41
C ALA A 104 -13.61 13.92 17.81
N LYS A 105 -14.07 14.71 16.83
CA LYS A 105 -14.74 16.01 17.05
C LYS A 105 -16.28 15.93 17.06
N LYS A 106 -16.85 14.74 16.90
CA LYS A 106 -18.29 14.47 17.07
C LYS A 106 -18.51 13.63 18.31
#